data_AF-A0AA39W890-F1
#
_entry.id   AF-A0AA39W890-F1
#
_cell.length_a   1.000
_cell.length_b   1.000
_cell.length_c   1.000
_cell.angle_alpha   90.00
_cell.angle_beta   90.00
_cell.angle_gamma   90.00
#
_symmetry.space_group_name_H-M   'P 1'
#
loop_
_entity.id
_entity.type
_entity.pdbx_description
1 polymer ?
#
loop_
_entity_poly.entity_id
_entity_poly.type
_entity_poly.pdbx_seq_one_letter_code
_entity_poly.pdbx_strand_id
1 'polypeptide(L)'
;MSTTDADAAAASPPLWPPPSCVSLQKYLSISLISPDLPLRVRTEMAASTLLVGPSVAIQQIEAHHHTIQIDAHSTQSPQNQNHDPINYQLNLPDRSLLPSKSKNGDQYRNKCVPLKKAALAGNLEEAKRLLGDDPRSMLRTAITELGEETVLHVATGARQVAFVKEILKLMELDDLNLQDIKGNTAFCFAAATGSIEIAKLMLDKNPDLLTLRCAGNMVPIYMAALFGRMEMTKFLYDGTGSHLTQEDEAQLFFKCIDTDLYVREIKFSHNRELMMSNQALELVNNCLERAIETQKMDIGELIRKPSNLLFDAAKSGNFEFLAKLVRSYPDLVHLLDEQERSIFHIAILHRHTDIFNLIYEIGFDKELLATYEDNEKNTMLHLAAKYPSPPPVSDLPGPALEMQQELLMFKEVEMMMKPSLRETKNADGRTPRELFTIEHAKLLESGEKWMKNTATSCMVVATLIATVVFSAAFTVPGDNNDKTGIPLHLMETAFHVFAISDAIALSFSSISILMFLSILTSGYTEMDFQRSLPLKLMVGLWALFISVIAMMITFSSTFFLVYHDRSNSIPIATFMFVSVPITLFVILQYPLLRDIIYTTCRSRFLSTLAK
;
A
#
# COMPACT_ATOMS: atom_id res chain seq x y z
N MET A 1 -12.16 -52.25 35.54
CA MET A 1 -13.43 -52.08 36.26
C MET A 1 -13.81 -50.61 36.12
N SER A 2 -14.49 -50.25 35.03
CA SER A 2 -15.96 -50.11 34.91
C SER A 2 -16.46 -48.91 35.74
N THR A 3 -16.52 -47.71 35.12
CA THR A 3 -17.72 -47.06 34.52
C THR A 3 -18.73 -46.53 35.54
N THR A 4 -18.94 -45.22 35.54
CA THR A 4 -20.27 -44.58 35.45
C THR A 4 -20.13 -43.11 35.02
N ASP A 5 -20.83 -42.77 33.94
CA ASP A 5 -21.10 -41.44 33.39
C ASP A 5 -22.02 -40.60 34.29
N ALA A 6 -21.93 -39.26 34.17
CA ALA A 6 -23.04 -38.35 33.81
C ALA A 6 -22.72 -36.87 34.11
N ASP A 7 -22.59 -36.09 33.03
CA ASP A 7 -23.18 -34.78 32.73
C ASP A 7 -23.31 -33.68 33.81
N ALA A 8 -22.64 -32.54 33.53
CA ALA A 8 -23.22 -31.20 33.71
C ALA A 8 -22.57 -30.18 32.76
N ALA A 9 -23.32 -29.76 31.75
CA ALA A 9 -23.00 -28.69 30.81
C ALA A 9 -23.57 -27.34 31.29
N ALA A 10 -22.77 -26.26 31.17
CA ALA A 10 -23.23 -24.86 31.10
C ALA A 10 -22.07 -24.00 30.54
N ALA A 11 -22.08 -23.66 29.26
CA ALA A 11 -22.78 -22.52 28.63
C ALA A 11 -21.91 -21.24 28.58
N SER A 12 -21.24 -21.05 27.44
CA SER A 12 -20.63 -19.79 26.99
C SER A 12 -21.71 -18.88 26.35
N PRO A 13 -21.69 -17.56 26.54
CA PRO A 13 -22.71 -16.65 26.01
C PRO A 13 -22.53 -16.38 24.49
N PRO A 14 -23.61 -15.95 23.80
CA PRO A 14 -23.76 -16.09 22.35
C PRO A 14 -23.10 -14.96 21.54
N LEU A 15 -22.46 -15.34 20.43
CA LEU A 15 -22.19 -14.42 19.31
C LEU A 15 -23.51 -14.14 18.58
N TRP A 16 -24.04 -12.93 18.72
CA TRP A 16 -25.09 -12.45 17.82
C TRP A 16 -24.51 -12.11 16.44
N PRO A 17 -25.19 -12.50 15.35
CA PRO A 17 -24.88 -12.02 14.01
C PRO A 17 -25.49 -10.62 13.80
N PRO A 18 -24.85 -9.71 13.05
CA PRO A 18 -25.54 -8.53 12.55
C PRO A 18 -26.49 -8.94 11.41
N PRO A 19 -27.64 -8.26 11.26
CA PRO A 19 -28.76 -8.72 10.45
C PRO A 19 -28.49 -8.55 8.94
N SER A 20 -28.79 -9.61 8.20
CA SER A 20 -29.07 -9.55 6.77
C SER A 20 -30.49 -9.02 6.54
N CYS A 21 -30.60 -7.80 6.01
CA CYS A 21 -31.78 -7.38 5.23
C CYS A 21 -31.35 -6.33 4.18
N VAL A 22 -30.91 -6.88 3.04
CA VAL A 22 -31.25 -6.55 1.66
C VAL A 22 -31.98 -5.20 1.39
N SER A 23 -31.38 -4.46 0.46
CA SER A 23 -31.99 -3.53 -0.52
C SER A 23 -32.79 -2.32 -0.01
N LEU A 24 -32.18 -1.12 -0.09
CA LEU A 24 -32.77 0.13 -0.66
C LEU A 24 -32.02 1.44 -0.33
N GLN A 25 -30.82 1.41 0.28
CA GLN A 25 -30.05 2.65 0.56
C GLN A 25 -28.77 2.86 -0.26
N LYS A 26 -28.45 1.95 -1.20
CA LYS A 26 -27.28 2.08 -2.09
C LYS A 26 -27.49 2.97 -3.33
N TYR A 27 -28.63 3.65 -3.45
CA TYR A 27 -28.98 4.45 -4.63
C TYR A 27 -28.95 5.98 -4.44
N LEU A 28 -28.50 6.51 -3.29
CA LEU A 28 -28.66 7.95 -2.99
C LEU A 28 -27.43 8.68 -2.42
N SER A 29 -26.21 8.15 -2.58
CA SER A 29 -24.99 8.81 -2.06
C SER A 29 -23.87 9.00 -3.10
N ILE A 30 -24.22 9.09 -4.39
CA ILE A 30 -23.31 9.60 -5.46
C ILE A 30 -23.53 11.11 -5.71
N SER A 31 -24.37 11.80 -4.92
CA SER A 31 -24.71 13.21 -5.18
C SER A 31 -24.01 14.26 -4.31
N LEU A 32 -22.97 13.92 -3.54
CA LEU A 32 -22.28 14.91 -2.70
C LEU A 32 -20.75 14.81 -2.84
N ILE A 33 -20.27 15.17 -4.02
CA ILE A 33 -18.91 15.66 -4.25
C ILE A 33 -19.03 17.16 -4.53
N SER A 34 -18.14 17.96 -3.97
CA SER A 34 -18.13 19.44 -3.89
C SER A 34 -18.57 20.21 -5.15
N PRO A 35 -19.07 21.46 -5.02
CA PRO A 35 -19.76 22.20 -6.09
C PRO A 35 -18.86 22.79 -7.18
N ASP A 36 -17.53 22.65 -7.09
CA ASP A 36 -16.58 23.45 -7.91
C ASP A 36 -16.02 22.73 -9.15
N LEU A 37 -16.64 21.65 -9.62
CA LEU A 37 -16.26 21.01 -10.89
C LEU A 37 -17.28 21.30 -12.00
N PRO A 38 -16.84 21.75 -13.20
CA PRO A 38 -17.73 22.07 -14.31
C PRO A 38 -18.51 20.84 -14.80
N LEU A 39 -19.80 21.04 -15.11
CA LEU A 39 -20.79 20.02 -15.47
C LEU A 39 -20.33 19.03 -16.57
N ARG A 40 -19.44 19.49 -17.47
CA ARG A 40 -18.86 18.72 -18.58
C ARG A 40 -17.98 17.54 -18.11
N VAL A 41 -17.28 17.71 -16.97
CA VAL A 41 -16.40 16.67 -16.39
C VAL A 41 -17.22 15.58 -15.68
N ARG A 42 -18.36 15.94 -15.07
CA ARG A 42 -19.31 14.95 -14.48
C ARG A 42 -19.96 14.07 -15.54
N THR A 43 -20.24 14.62 -16.72
CA THR A 43 -20.80 13.83 -17.83
C THR A 43 -19.77 12.93 -18.51
N GLU A 44 -18.49 13.33 -18.56
CA GLU A 44 -17.41 12.51 -19.16
C GLU A 44 -16.95 11.37 -18.23
N MET A 45 -16.91 11.58 -16.91
CA MET A 45 -16.60 10.51 -15.94
C MET A 45 -17.72 9.48 -15.80
N ALA A 46 -18.99 9.87 -15.91
CA ALA A 46 -20.12 8.93 -15.88
C ALA A 46 -20.31 8.16 -17.21
N ALA A 47 -19.90 8.75 -18.34
CA ALA A 47 -19.99 8.11 -19.66
C ALA A 47 -18.96 6.98 -19.87
N SER A 48 -17.82 7.02 -19.16
CA SER A 48 -16.72 6.06 -19.35
C SER A 48 -16.95 4.68 -18.69
N THR A 49 -17.98 4.54 -17.83
CA THR A 49 -18.23 3.29 -17.07
C THR A 49 -19.56 2.62 -17.41
N LEU A 50 -20.48 3.27 -18.15
CA LEU A 50 -21.86 2.79 -18.30
C LEU A 50 -22.41 2.66 -19.72
N LEU A 51 -21.62 2.89 -20.77
CA LEU A 51 -22.07 2.72 -22.15
C LEU A 51 -21.03 2.01 -23.03
N VAL A 52 -20.83 0.72 -22.80
CA VAL A 52 -20.22 -0.15 -23.82
C VAL A 52 -21.19 -1.27 -24.11
N GLY A 53 -22.08 -1.03 -25.09
CA GLY A 53 -22.87 -2.10 -25.66
C GLY A 53 -21.96 -3.17 -26.29
N PRO A 54 -22.42 -4.44 -26.41
CA PRO A 54 -21.60 -5.54 -26.93
C PRO A 54 -21.00 -5.28 -28.34
N SER A 55 -21.63 -4.41 -29.14
CA SER A 55 -21.10 -3.99 -30.44
C SER A 55 -19.87 -3.07 -30.36
N VAL A 56 -19.74 -2.30 -29.27
CA VAL A 56 -18.61 -1.37 -29.05
C VAL A 56 -17.40 -2.11 -28.49
N ALA A 57 -17.62 -3.14 -27.67
CA ALA A 57 -16.53 -4.01 -27.16
C ALA A 57 -15.84 -4.77 -28.31
N ILE A 58 -16.61 -5.32 -29.25
CA ILE A 58 -16.08 -5.96 -30.47
C ILE A 58 -15.33 -4.94 -31.34
N GLN A 59 -15.87 -3.73 -31.52
CA GLN A 59 -15.18 -2.66 -32.26
C GLN A 59 -13.88 -2.17 -31.57
N GLN A 60 -13.83 -2.14 -30.24
CA GLN A 60 -12.62 -1.80 -29.49
C GLN A 60 -11.54 -2.88 -29.61
N ILE A 61 -11.94 -4.17 -29.60
CA ILE A 61 -11.07 -5.31 -29.90
C ILE A 61 -10.53 -5.17 -31.33
N GLU A 62 -11.39 -4.90 -32.31
CA GLU A 62 -11.00 -4.69 -33.71
C GLU A 62 -10.03 -3.52 -33.92
N ALA A 63 -10.25 -2.39 -33.24
CA ALA A 63 -9.45 -1.17 -33.37
C ALA A 63 -8.04 -1.31 -32.74
N HIS A 64 -7.92 -1.91 -31.55
CA HIS A 64 -6.61 -2.12 -30.92
C HIS A 64 -5.79 -3.20 -31.65
N HIS A 65 -6.44 -4.16 -32.31
CA HIS A 65 -5.74 -5.15 -33.13
C HIS A 65 -5.03 -4.54 -34.36
N HIS A 66 -5.52 -3.43 -34.91
CA HIS A 66 -4.79 -2.71 -35.97
C HIS A 66 -3.49 -2.09 -35.45
N THR A 67 -3.44 -1.68 -34.18
CA THR A 67 -2.21 -1.17 -33.53
C THR A 67 -1.17 -2.27 -33.31
N ILE A 68 -1.59 -3.46 -32.86
CA ILE A 68 -0.70 -4.63 -32.67
C ILE A 68 0.02 -5.02 -33.97
N GLN A 69 -0.66 -4.93 -35.11
CA GLN A 69 -0.08 -5.21 -36.43
C GLN A 69 0.97 -4.17 -36.88
N ILE A 70 0.84 -2.92 -36.43
CA ILE A 70 1.80 -1.85 -36.73
C ILE A 70 3.07 -2.03 -35.88
N ASP A 71 2.92 -2.41 -34.60
CA ASP A 71 4.04 -2.62 -33.67
C ASP A 71 4.86 -3.89 -34.00
N ALA A 72 4.21 -4.93 -34.55
CA ALA A 72 4.89 -6.13 -35.04
C ALA A 72 5.70 -5.90 -36.33
N HIS A 73 5.40 -4.84 -37.10
CA HIS A 73 6.14 -4.48 -38.30
C HIS A 73 7.26 -3.45 -38.06
N SER A 74 7.24 -2.73 -36.94
CA SER A 74 8.26 -1.72 -36.58
C SER A 74 9.43 -2.28 -35.75
N THR A 75 9.36 -3.53 -35.28
CA THR A 75 10.40 -4.21 -34.48
C THR A 75 11.44 -5.01 -35.31
N GLN A 76 11.38 -4.97 -36.65
CA GLN A 76 12.41 -5.61 -37.48
C GLN A 76 13.63 -4.69 -37.70
N SER A 77 14.67 -4.87 -36.88
CA SER A 77 16.05 -4.41 -37.14
C SER A 77 16.80 -5.40 -38.05
N PRO A 78 17.83 -4.99 -38.82
CA PRO A 78 18.19 -5.68 -40.06
C PRO A 78 19.04 -6.96 -39.88
N GLN A 79 18.55 -8.03 -40.51
CA GLN A 79 19.22 -9.22 -41.05
C GLN A 79 20.16 -10.04 -40.16
N ASN A 80 19.70 -11.24 -39.80
CA ASN A 80 20.52 -12.45 -39.86
C ASN A 80 19.76 -13.53 -40.65
N GLN A 81 20.24 -13.84 -41.85
CA GLN A 81 19.65 -14.82 -42.77
C GLN A 81 20.01 -16.23 -42.30
N ASN A 82 19.00 -16.99 -41.83
CA ASN A 82 18.85 -18.46 -41.97
C ASN A 82 17.74 -19.01 -41.05
N HIS A 83 16.52 -18.47 -41.16
CA HIS A 83 15.34 -19.19 -40.72
C HIS A 83 14.36 -19.27 -41.89
N ASP A 84 14.04 -20.50 -42.30
CA ASP A 84 12.92 -20.77 -43.19
C ASP A 84 11.66 -20.05 -42.66
N PRO A 85 10.85 -19.40 -43.51
CA PRO A 85 9.64 -18.73 -43.07
C PRO A 85 8.69 -19.76 -42.45
N ILE A 86 8.49 -19.69 -41.13
CA ILE A 86 7.48 -20.50 -40.43
C ILE A 86 6.12 -20.09 -40.98
N ASN A 87 5.57 -20.94 -41.85
CA ASN A 87 4.25 -20.77 -42.45
C ASN A 87 3.18 -21.05 -41.38
N TYR A 88 2.78 -20.03 -40.63
CA TYR A 88 1.70 -20.14 -39.62
C TYR A 88 0.37 -20.45 -40.34
N GLN A 89 -0.03 -21.71 -40.32
CA GLN A 89 -1.30 -22.15 -40.89
C GLN A 89 -2.41 -21.97 -39.83
N LEU A 90 -3.21 -20.92 -39.97
CA LEU A 90 -4.33 -20.63 -39.07
C LEU A 90 -5.41 -21.72 -39.12
N ASN A 91 -5.95 -22.10 -37.96
CA ASN A 91 -7.06 -23.05 -37.86
C ASN A 91 -8.41 -22.36 -38.10
N LEU A 92 -8.68 -22.03 -39.36
CA LEU A 92 -9.80 -21.17 -39.74
C LEU A 92 -11.15 -21.93 -39.77
N PRO A 93 -12.25 -21.24 -39.45
CA PRO A 93 -13.60 -21.80 -39.58
C PRO A 93 -14.01 -22.03 -41.03
N ASP A 94 -15.09 -22.78 -41.23
CA ASP A 94 -15.64 -23.01 -42.57
C ASP A 94 -16.12 -21.69 -43.19
N ARG A 95 -15.65 -21.43 -44.42
CA ARG A 95 -15.90 -20.20 -45.19
C ARG A 95 -16.95 -20.40 -46.29
N SER A 96 -17.56 -21.58 -46.40
CA SER A 96 -18.50 -21.96 -47.46
C SER A 96 -19.68 -21.00 -47.63
N LEU A 97 -20.10 -20.32 -46.56
CA LEU A 97 -21.22 -19.38 -46.56
C LEU A 97 -20.81 -17.91 -46.72
N LEU A 98 -19.52 -17.56 -46.86
CA LEU A 98 -19.11 -16.16 -46.96
C LEU A 98 -19.40 -15.57 -48.37
N PRO A 99 -19.88 -14.31 -48.46
CA PRO A 99 -20.28 -13.71 -49.74
C PRO A 99 -19.14 -13.58 -50.77
N SER A 100 -17.91 -13.38 -50.30
CA SER A 100 -16.71 -13.18 -51.14
C SER A 100 -16.22 -14.45 -51.84
N LYS A 101 -16.64 -15.64 -51.38
CA LYS A 101 -16.17 -16.94 -51.90
C LYS A 101 -17.29 -17.84 -52.41
N SER A 102 -18.55 -17.45 -52.25
CA SER A 102 -19.71 -18.29 -52.52
C SER A 102 -20.77 -17.57 -53.36
N LYS A 103 -21.43 -18.27 -54.29
CA LYS A 103 -22.65 -17.80 -54.95
C LYS A 103 -23.87 -17.72 -53.99
N ASN A 104 -23.69 -18.06 -52.71
CA ASN A 104 -24.75 -18.18 -51.71
C ASN A 104 -24.92 -16.92 -50.84
N GLY A 105 -24.81 -15.71 -51.40
CA GLY A 105 -25.00 -14.45 -50.66
C GLY A 105 -26.35 -14.37 -49.91
N ASP A 106 -27.40 -15.02 -50.45
CA ASP A 106 -28.71 -15.12 -49.81
C ASP A 106 -28.68 -16.03 -48.57
N GLN A 107 -27.92 -17.13 -48.58
CA GLN A 107 -27.81 -18.01 -47.42
C GLN A 107 -27.03 -17.34 -46.28
N TYR A 108 -25.99 -16.56 -46.58
CA TYR A 108 -25.29 -15.75 -45.59
C TYR A 108 -26.23 -14.76 -44.90
N ARG A 109 -27.00 -14.00 -45.71
CA ARG A 109 -27.97 -13.01 -45.21
C ARG A 109 -29.09 -13.65 -44.38
N ASN A 110 -29.52 -14.86 -44.75
CA ASN A 110 -30.64 -15.54 -44.09
C ASN A 110 -30.23 -16.39 -42.88
N LYS A 111 -28.98 -16.87 -42.79
CA LYS A 111 -28.51 -17.73 -41.70
C LYS A 111 -27.45 -17.08 -40.82
N CYS A 112 -26.35 -16.60 -41.39
CA CYS A 112 -25.22 -16.07 -40.63
C CYS A 112 -25.54 -14.73 -39.94
N VAL A 113 -26.22 -13.81 -40.64
CA VAL A 113 -26.55 -12.49 -40.07
C VAL A 113 -27.55 -12.60 -38.89
N PRO A 114 -28.66 -13.37 -38.98
CA PRO A 114 -29.53 -13.58 -37.83
C PRO A 114 -28.86 -14.33 -36.69
N LEU A 115 -28.00 -15.32 -36.99
CA LEU A 115 -27.27 -16.07 -35.96
C LEU A 115 -26.28 -15.18 -35.22
N LYS A 116 -25.57 -14.29 -35.91
CA LYS A 116 -24.73 -13.25 -35.30
C LYS A 116 -25.56 -12.37 -34.35
N LYS A 117 -26.73 -11.91 -34.80
CA LYS A 117 -27.62 -11.07 -33.99
C LYS A 117 -28.11 -11.80 -32.74
N ALA A 118 -28.49 -13.08 -32.87
CA ALA A 118 -28.89 -13.92 -31.74
C ALA A 118 -27.75 -14.11 -30.74
N ALA A 119 -26.52 -14.37 -31.22
CA ALA A 119 -25.33 -14.51 -30.40
C ALA A 119 -24.96 -13.22 -29.65
N LEU A 120 -25.03 -12.05 -30.31
CA LEU A 120 -24.81 -10.75 -29.66
C LEU A 120 -25.84 -10.47 -28.56
N ALA A 121 -27.09 -10.86 -28.78
CA ALA A 121 -28.20 -10.65 -27.84
C ALA A 121 -28.32 -11.76 -26.77
N GLY A 122 -27.58 -12.86 -26.88
CA GLY A 122 -27.73 -14.02 -26.00
C GLY A 122 -29.05 -14.78 -26.19
N ASN A 123 -29.74 -14.61 -27.33
CA ASN A 123 -31.03 -15.26 -27.58
C ASN A 123 -30.84 -16.72 -28.01
N LEU A 124 -30.81 -17.61 -27.01
CA LEU A 124 -30.54 -19.03 -27.19
C LEU A 124 -31.59 -19.75 -28.05
N GLU A 125 -32.88 -19.44 -27.87
CA GLU A 125 -33.98 -20.09 -28.58
C GLU A 125 -33.90 -19.82 -30.08
N GLU A 126 -33.65 -18.56 -30.44
CA GLU A 126 -33.47 -18.17 -31.83
C GLU A 126 -32.21 -18.79 -32.44
N ALA A 127 -31.11 -18.84 -31.68
CA ALA A 127 -29.88 -19.48 -32.16
C ALA A 127 -30.07 -20.98 -32.40
N LYS A 128 -30.73 -21.72 -31.48
CA LYS A 128 -31.04 -23.15 -31.67
C LYS A 128 -31.87 -23.40 -32.92
N ARG A 129 -32.87 -22.54 -33.18
CA ARG A 129 -33.69 -22.60 -34.40
C ARG A 129 -32.85 -22.41 -35.67
N LEU A 130 -31.89 -21.49 -35.65
CA LEU A 130 -31.02 -21.16 -36.78
C LEU A 130 -29.91 -22.19 -37.02
N LEU A 131 -29.47 -22.89 -35.96
CA LEU A 131 -28.50 -23.99 -36.05
C LEU A 131 -29.10 -25.21 -36.78
N GLY A 132 -30.43 -25.41 -36.70
CA GLY A 132 -31.15 -26.44 -37.46
C GLY A 132 -30.75 -27.87 -37.06
N ASP A 133 -30.88 -28.80 -38.01
CA ASP A 133 -30.70 -30.25 -37.78
C ASP A 133 -29.23 -30.69 -37.71
N ASP A 134 -28.30 -29.90 -38.25
CA ASP A 134 -26.85 -30.09 -38.09
C ASP A 134 -26.20 -28.85 -37.45
N PRO A 135 -26.33 -28.72 -36.10
CA PRO A 135 -25.77 -27.60 -35.38
C PRO A 135 -24.26 -27.51 -35.54
N ARG A 136 -23.58 -28.66 -35.64
CA ARG A 136 -22.12 -28.73 -35.56
C ARG A 136 -21.45 -28.07 -36.76
N SER A 137 -21.97 -28.29 -37.96
CA SER A 137 -21.49 -27.60 -39.16
C SER A 137 -21.58 -26.09 -38.99
N MET A 138 -22.73 -25.58 -38.57
CA MET A 138 -22.97 -24.14 -38.39
C MET A 138 -22.15 -23.51 -37.26
N LEU A 139 -21.85 -24.26 -36.18
CA LEU A 139 -21.00 -23.79 -35.08
C LEU A 139 -19.54 -23.56 -35.51
N ARG A 140 -19.06 -24.31 -36.50
CA ARG A 140 -17.72 -24.20 -37.09
C ARG A 140 -17.65 -23.21 -38.25
N THR A 141 -18.77 -22.64 -38.70
CA THR A 141 -18.82 -21.69 -39.82
C THR A 141 -18.44 -20.27 -39.39
N ALA A 142 -17.75 -19.56 -40.27
CA ALA A 142 -17.55 -18.12 -40.18
C ALA A 142 -18.89 -17.37 -40.38
N ILE A 143 -19.38 -16.72 -39.33
CA ILE A 143 -20.63 -15.95 -39.38
C ILE A 143 -20.42 -14.45 -39.60
N THR A 144 -19.17 -13.99 -39.59
CA THR A 144 -18.81 -12.60 -39.91
C THR A 144 -17.89 -12.52 -41.12
N GLU A 145 -18.16 -11.56 -42.01
CA GLU A 145 -17.44 -11.40 -43.28
C GLU A 145 -16.06 -10.78 -43.11
N LEU A 146 -15.91 -9.83 -42.17
CA LEU A 146 -14.67 -9.09 -41.96
C LEU A 146 -13.71 -9.80 -41.00
N GLY A 147 -14.22 -10.47 -39.96
CA GLY A 147 -13.39 -11.13 -38.95
C GLY A 147 -13.28 -12.65 -39.12
N GLU A 148 -14.13 -13.25 -39.96
CA GLU A 148 -14.35 -14.71 -40.04
C GLU A 148 -14.57 -15.36 -38.66
N GLU A 149 -15.30 -14.68 -37.80
CA GLU A 149 -15.56 -15.13 -36.43
C GLU A 149 -16.65 -16.21 -36.44
N THR A 150 -16.52 -17.20 -35.54
CA THR A 150 -17.59 -18.17 -35.27
C THR A 150 -18.63 -17.60 -34.30
N VAL A 151 -19.75 -18.30 -34.15
CA VAL A 151 -20.77 -17.94 -33.15
C VAL A 151 -20.21 -17.89 -31.72
N LEU A 152 -19.19 -18.71 -31.41
CA LEU A 152 -18.54 -18.73 -30.10
C LEU A 152 -17.74 -17.44 -29.87
N HIS A 153 -16.99 -16.96 -30.87
CA HIS A 153 -16.25 -15.69 -30.79
C HIS A 153 -17.21 -14.53 -30.50
N VAL A 154 -18.28 -14.42 -31.28
CA VAL A 154 -19.27 -13.34 -31.15
C VAL A 154 -19.97 -13.37 -29.80
N ALA A 155 -20.45 -14.53 -29.35
CA ALA A 155 -21.12 -14.67 -28.06
C ALA A 155 -20.16 -14.40 -26.88
N THR A 156 -18.89 -14.77 -27.02
CA THR A 156 -17.86 -14.54 -26.00
C THR A 156 -17.47 -13.06 -25.93
N GLY A 157 -17.26 -12.41 -27.07
CA GLY A 157 -17.03 -10.96 -27.16
C GLY A 157 -18.20 -10.16 -26.56
N ALA A 158 -19.44 -10.64 -26.74
CA ALA A 158 -20.65 -10.07 -26.15
C ALA A 158 -20.89 -10.46 -24.67
N ARG A 159 -20.01 -11.28 -24.07
CA ARG A 159 -20.07 -11.75 -22.67
C ARG A 159 -21.36 -12.50 -22.31
N GLN A 160 -21.92 -13.24 -23.26
CA GLN A 160 -23.19 -13.96 -23.09
C GLN A 160 -22.98 -15.32 -22.42
N VAL A 161 -22.76 -15.33 -21.10
CA VAL A 161 -22.38 -16.52 -20.32
C VAL A 161 -23.34 -17.71 -20.52
N ALA A 162 -24.65 -17.50 -20.32
CA ALA A 162 -25.64 -18.58 -20.41
C ALA A 162 -25.72 -19.17 -21.83
N PHE A 163 -25.59 -18.31 -22.84
CA PHE A 163 -25.57 -18.71 -24.24
C PHE A 163 -24.32 -19.54 -24.57
N VAL A 164 -23.14 -19.08 -24.13
CA VAL A 164 -21.87 -19.79 -24.32
C VAL A 164 -21.91 -21.15 -23.63
N LYS A 165 -22.41 -21.24 -22.39
CA LYS A 165 -22.54 -22.50 -21.65
C LYS A 165 -23.34 -23.56 -22.41
N GLU A 166 -24.44 -23.16 -23.05
CA GLU A 166 -25.29 -24.09 -23.81
C GLU A 166 -24.68 -24.47 -25.16
N ILE A 167 -24.03 -23.53 -25.86
CA ILE A 167 -23.35 -23.83 -27.12
C ILE A 167 -22.14 -24.75 -26.90
N LEU A 168 -21.39 -24.58 -25.81
CA LEU A 168 -20.23 -25.42 -25.49
C LEU A 168 -20.61 -26.91 -25.34
N LYS A 169 -21.84 -27.23 -24.92
CA LYS A 169 -22.35 -28.61 -24.85
C LYS A 169 -22.50 -29.27 -26.23
N LEU A 170 -22.65 -28.47 -27.28
CA LEU A 170 -22.84 -28.92 -28.66
C LEU A 170 -21.53 -28.96 -29.46
N MET A 171 -20.43 -28.46 -28.88
CA MET A 171 -19.11 -28.41 -29.50
C MET A 171 -18.26 -29.59 -29.05
N GLU A 172 -17.23 -29.93 -29.82
CA GLU A 172 -16.10 -30.79 -29.45
C GLU A 172 -14.88 -29.98 -29.01
N LEU A 173 -13.80 -30.65 -28.60
CA LEU A 173 -12.55 -30.01 -28.14
C LEU A 173 -11.94 -29.13 -29.23
N ASP A 174 -11.79 -29.67 -30.44
CA ASP A 174 -11.14 -29.00 -31.58
C ASP A 174 -11.94 -27.81 -32.12
N ASP A 175 -13.23 -27.72 -31.81
CA ASP A 175 -14.07 -26.58 -32.21
C ASP A 175 -13.68 -25.30 -31.45
N LEU A 176 -13.14 -25.43 -30.22
CA LEU A 176 -12.69 -24.30 -29.40
C LEU A 176 -11.34 -23.73 -29.89
N ASN A 177 -10.59 -24.50 -30.67
CA ASN A 177 -9.29 -24.13 -31.22
C ASN A 177 -9.41 -23.34 -32.53
N LEU A 178 -10.64 -23.12 -33.03
CA LEU A 178 -10.88 -22.34 -34.24
C LEU A 178 -10.45 -20.88 -34.02
N GLN A 179 -9.73 -20.34 -35.01
CA GLN A 179 -9.18 -18.99 -35.01
C GLN A 179 -9.90 -18.11 -36.01
N ASP A 180 -10.10 -16.85 -35.65
CA ASP A 180 -10.53 -15.78 -36.57
C ASP A 180 -9.41 -15.46 -37.60
N ILE A 181 -9.66 -14.52 -38.53
CA ILE A 181 -8.64 -14.14 -39.53
C ILE A 181 -7.35 -13.58 -38.93
N LYS A 182 -7.40 -13.11 -37.68
CA LYS A 182 -6.27 -12.51 -36.98
C LYS A 182 -5.48 -13.56 -36.19
N GLY A 183 -6.00 -14.77 -36.04
CA GLY A 183 -5.40 -15.85 -35.25
C GLY A 183 -5.90 -15.93 -33.81
N ASN A 184 -6.95 -15.22 -33.45
CA ASN A 184 -7.53 -15.28 -32.10
C ASN A 184 -8.55 -16.40 -31.99
N THR A 185 -8.53 -17.13 -30.88
CA THR A 185 -9.63 -18.03 -30.51
C THR A 185 -10.68 -17.31 -29.69
N ALA A 186 -11.84 -17.95 -29.49
CA ALA A 186 -12.87 -17.42 -28.60
C ALA A 186 -12.37 -17.26 -27.15
N PHE A 187 -11.38 -18.08 -26.73
CA PHE A 187 -10.75 -17.93 -25.42
C PHE A 187 -9.94 -16.62 -25.32
N CYS A 188 -9.24 -16.20 -26.38
CA CYS A 188 -8.57 -14.90 -26.45
C CYS A 188 -9.57 -13.74 -26.28
N PHE A 189 -10.79 -13.87 -26.82
CA PHE A 189 -11.88 -12.91 -26.61
C PHE A 189 -12.38 -12.92 -25.16
N ALA A 190 -12.45 -14.10 -24.52
CA ALA A 190 -12.81 -14.19 -23.10
C ALA A 190 -11.78 -13.47 -22.23
N ALA A 191 -10.49 -13.65 -22.52
CA ALA A 191 -9.38 -12.97 -21.86
C ALA A 191 -9.45 -11.44 -22.05
N ALA A 192 -9.58 -10.96 -23.30
CA ALA A 192 -9.69 -9.53 -23.62
C ALA A 192 -10.91 -8.85 -22.97
N THR A 193 -12.06 -9.54 -22.96
CA THR A 193 -13.27 -9.00 -22.31
C THR A 193 -13.21 -9.08 -20.80
N GLY A 194 -12.34 -9.93 -20.22
CA GLY A 194 -12.24 -10.16 -18.78
C GLY A 194 -13.40 -11.00 -18.23
N SER A 195 -13.93 -11.93 -19.02
CA SER A 195 -15.09 -12.77 -18.64
C SER A 195 -14.64 -14.08 -17.98
N ILE A 196 -14.31 -14.03 -16.68
CA ILE A 196 -13.72 -15.18 -15.95
C ILE A 196 -14.63 -16.41 -15.99
N GLU A 197 -15.94 -16.22 -15.89
CA GLU A 197 -16.90 -17.33 -15.94
C GLU A 197 -16.89 -18.05 -17.30
N ILE A 198 -16.81 -17.31 -18.40
CA ILE A 198 -16.70 -17.88 -19.75
C ILE A 198 -15.35 -18.59 -19.92
N ALA A 199 -14.26 -17.97 -19.45
CA ALA A 199 -12.94 -18.59 -19.48
C ALA A 199 -12.93 -19.93 -18.73
N LYS A 200 -13.49 -20.00 -17.52
CA LYS A 200 -13.64 -21.25 -16.76
C LYS A 200 -14.42 -22.31 -17.53
N LEU A 201 -15.59 -21.96 -18.10
CA LEU A 201 -16.39 -22.89 -18.89
C LEU A 201 -15.65 -23.46 -20.10
N MET A 202 -14.80 -22.65 -20.75
CA MET A 202 -13.98 -23.12 -21.86
C MET A 202 -12.81 -24.00 -21.39
N LEU A 203 -12.16 -23.66 -20.29
CA LEU A 203 -11.03 -24.42 -19.71
C LEU A 203 -11.46 -25.76 -19.13
N ASP A 204 -12.64 -25.83 -18.51
CA ASP A 204 -13.25 -27.07 -18.03
C ASP A 204 -13.42 -28.08 -19.18
N LYS A 205 -13.58 -27.57 -20.41
CA LYS A 205 -13.72 -28.38 -21.61
C LYS A 205 -12.37 -28.64 -22.28
N ASN A 206 -11.55 -27.61 -22.50
CA ASN A 206 -10.24 -27.73 -23.11
C ASN A 206 -9.18 -26.90 -22.34
N PRO A 207 -8.36 -27.54 -21.48
CA PRO A 207 -7.30 -26.86 -20.72
C PRO A 207 -6.17 -26.29 -21.59
N ASP A 208 -5.92 -26.86 -22.78
CA ASP A 208 -4.80 -26.47 -23.65
C ASP A 208 -4.95 -25.03 -24.19
N LEU A 209 -6.17 -24.48 -24.11
CA LEU A 209 -6.47 -23.10 -24.46
C LEU A 209 -5.65 -22.08 -23.66
N LEU A 210 -5.11 -22.42 -22.47
CA LEU A 210 -4.21 -21.54 -21.72
C LEU A 210 -2.93 -21.19 -22.47
N THR A 211 -2.43 -22.13 -23.28
CA THR A 211 -1.15 -22.02 -24.00
C THR A 211 -1.32 -21.81 -25.50
N LEU A 212 -2.55 -21.96 -26.01
CA LEU A 212 -2.83 -21.81 -27.42
C LEU A 212 -2.68 -20.34 -27.84
N ARG A 213 -1.65 -20.08 -28.66
CA ARG A 213 -1.28 -18.72 -29.04
C ARG A 213 -2.32 -18.07 -29.95
N CYS A 214 -2.64 -16.82 -29.63
CA CYS A 214 -3.56 -15.94 -30.32
C CYS A 214 -2.84 -15.13 -31.42
N ALA A 215 -3.51 -14.10 -31.95
CA ALA A 215 -2.93 -13.14 -32.89
C ALA A 215 -1.55 -12.63 -32.44
N GLY A 216 -0.61 -12.52 -33.38
CA GLY A 216 0.75 -12.05 -33.10
C GLY A 216 1.62 -13.06 -32.33
N ASN A 217 1.21 -14.33 -32.27
CA ASN A 217 1.89 -15.38 -31.52
C ASN A 217 1.87 -15.17 -30.00
N MET A 218 0.81 -14.55 -29.47
CA MET A 218 0.72 -14.15 -28.06
C MET A 218 -0.10 -15.14 -27.22
N VAL A 219 0.33 -15.42 -25.99
CA VAL A 219 -0.42 -16.27 -25.06
C VAL A 219 -1.68 -15.53 -24.57
N PRO A 220 -2.84 -16.19 -24.35
CA PRO A 220 -4.10 -15.51 -23.98
C PRO A 220 -4.03 -14.57 -22.78
N ILE A 221 -3.14 -14.83 -21.81
CA ILE A 221 -2.90 -13.92 -20.68
C ILE A 221 -2.47 -12.51 -21.12
N TYR A 222 -1.73 -12.41 -22.24
CA TYR A 222 -1.35 -11.13 -22.83
C TYR A 222 -2.57 -10.31 -23.24
N MET A 223 -3.63 -10.96 -23.76
CA MET A 223 -4.87 -10.26 -24.11
C MET A 223 -5.57 -9.70 -22.86
N ALA A 224 -5.57 -10.43 -21.75
CA ALA A 224 -6.12 -9.92 -20.50
C ALA A 224 -5.34 -8.68 -20.01
N ALA A 225 -4.00 -8.74 -20.06
CA ALA A 225 -3.14 -7.62 -19.69
C ALA A 225 -3.33 -6.41 -20.63
N LEU A 226 -3.29 -6.63 -21.95
CA LEU A 226 -3.47 -5.60 -22.99
C LEU A 226 -4.76 -4.80 -22.81
N PHE A 227 -5.85 -5.46 -22.42
CA PHE A 227 -7.14 -4.81 -22.21
C PHE A 227 -7.39 -4.37 -20.75
N GLY A 228 -6.36 -4.41 -19.90
CA GLY A 228 -6.44 -3.93 -18.51
C GLY A 228 -7.37 -4.76 -17.62
N ARG A 229 -7.47 -6.08 -17.86
CA ARG A 229 -8.35 -7.00 -17.13
C ARG A 229 -7.63 -7.70 -15.98
N MET A 230 -7.25 -6.96 -14.92
CA MET A 230 -6.42 -7.48 -13.81
C MET A 230 -6.89 -8.81 -13.24
N GLU A 231 -8.17 -8.92 -12.84
CA GLU A 231 -8.74 -10.14 -12.27
C GLU A 231 -8.62 -11.35 -13.21
N MET A 232 -8.74 -11.12 -14.53
CA MET A 232 -8.55 -12.16 -15.53
C MET A 232 -7.06 -12.48 -15.71
N THR A 233 -6.18 -11.47 -15.76
CA THR A 233 -4.73 -11.66 -15.87
C THR A 233 -4.23 -12.53 -14.72
N LYS A 234 -4.67 -12.25 -13.49
CA LYS A 234 -4.37 -13.05 -12.31
C LYS A 234 -4.89 -14.48 -12.42
N PHE A 235 -6.18 -14.63 -12.75
CA PHE A 235 -6.80 -15.95 -12.94
C PHE A 235 -6.05 -16.81 -13.96
N LEU A 236 -5.56 -16.21 -15.05
CA LEU A 236 -4.79 -16.90 -16.06
C LEU A 236 -3.34 -17.15 -15.63
N TYR A 237 -2.72 -16.27 -14.84
CA TYR A 237 -1.34 -16.42 -14.39
C TYR A 237 -1.17 -17.67 -13.52
N ASP A 238 -2.09 -17.90 -12.58
CA ASP A 238 -2.08 -19.06 -11.68
C ASP A 238 -2.08 -20.40 -12.44
N GLY A 239 -2.70 -20.45 -13.62
CA GLY A 239 -2.77 -21.65 -14.47
C GLY A 239 -1.72 -21.72 -15.59
N THR A 240 -1.18 -20.57 -16.03
CA THR A 240 -0.31 -20.47 -17.21
C THR A 240 1.17 -20.25 -16.85
N GLY A 241 1.48 -19.81 -15.62
CA GLY A 241 2.81 -19.36 -15.21
C GLY A 241 3.95 -20.39 -15.38
N SER A 242 3.65 -21.69 -15.34
CA SER A 242 4.65 -22.75 -15.61
C SER A 242 4.96 -22.96 -17.09
N HIS A 243 4.11 -22.48 -17.99
CA HIS A 243 4.18 -22.71 -19.44
C HIS A 243 4.55 -21.46 -20.25
N LEU A 244 4.62 -20.29 -19.60
CA LEU A 244 5.09 -19.07 -20.25
C LEU A 244 6.57 -19.19 -20.60
N THR A 245 6.92 -18.83 -21.83
CA THR A 245 8.31 -18.66 -22.21
C THR A 245 8.85 -17.36 -21.62
N GLN A 246 10.17 -17.25 -21.54
CA GLN A 246 10.85 -16.06 -21.03
C GLN A 246 10.46 -14.79 -21.82
N GLU A 247 10.21 -14.91 -23.12
CA GLU A 247 9.76 -13.80 -23.96
C GLU A 247 8.31 -13.38 -23.65
N ASP A 248 7.44 -14.35 -23.37
CA ASP A 248 6.04 -14.08 -22.98
C ASP A 248 5.96 -13.34 -21.64
N GLU A 249 6.81 -13.69 -20.68
CA GLU A 249 6.84 -13.05 -19.36
C GLU A 249 7.33 -11.61 -19.43
N ALA A 250 8.39 -11.36 -20.21
CA ALA A 250 8.88 -10.00 -20.45
C ALA A 250 7.81 -9.13 -21.12
N GLN A 251 7.16 -9.63 -22.18
CA GLN A 251 6.09 -8.92 -22.87
C GLN A 251 4.88 -8.68 -21.96
N LEU A 252 4.51 -9.66 -21.14
CA LEU A 252 3.44 -9.53 -20.15
C LEU A 252 3.77 -8.46 -19.10
N PHE A 253 5.00 -8.43 -18.61
CA PHE A 253 5.49 -7.42 -17.66
C PHE A 253 5.35 -6.00 -18.22
N PHE A 254 5.92 -5.74 -19.41
CA PHE A 254 5.82 -4.42 -20.05
C PHE A 254 4.37 -4.04 -20.33
N LYS A 255 3.53 -4.98 -20.78
CA LYS A 255 2.10 -4.71 -21.04
C LYS A 255 1.31 -4.34 -19.78
N CYS A 256 1.59 -5.00 -18.65
CA CYS A 256 1.00 -4.67 -17.36
C CYS A 256 1.42 -3.26 -16.87
N ILE A 257 2.62 -2.81 -17.24
CA ILE A 257 3.08 -1.45 -16.96
C ILE A 257 2.38 -0.43 -17.87
N ASP A 258 2.38 -0.66 -19.20
CA ASP A 258 1.74 0.20 -20.21
C ASP A 258 0.28 0.53 -19.90
N THR A 259 -0.45 -0.47 -19.41
CA THR A 259 -1.90 -0.40 -19.24
C THR A 259 -2.32 0.19 -17.89
N ASP A 260 -1.36 0.75 -17.13
CA ASP A 260 -1.54 1.30 -15.78
C ASP A 260 -2.23 0.31 -14.82
N LEU A 261 -2.13 -1.00 -15.10
CA LEU A 261 -2.64 -2.05 -14.21
C LEU A 261 -1.96 -1.97 -12.84
N TYR A 262 -0.69 -1.56 -12.82
CA TYR A 262 0.10 -1.29 -11.61
C TYR A 262 -0.27 0.05 -10.93
N VAL A 263 -0.42 1.13 -11.70
CA VAL A 263 -0.64 2.49 -11.17
C VAL A 263 -2.06 2.68 -10.64
N ARG A 264 -3.08 2.01 -11.21
CA ARG A 264 -4.47 2.10 -10.71
C ARG A 264 -4.62 1.60 -9.29
N GLU A 265 -3.92 0.53 -8.90
CA GLU A 265 -3.98 0.04 -7.52
C GLU A 265 -3.25 0.98 -6.55
N ILE A 266 -2.13 1.57 -6.97
CA ILE A 266 -1.38 2.56 -6.17
C ILE A 266 -2.21 3.84 -5.96
N LYS A 267 -2.93 4.33 -6.98
CA LYS A 267 -3.70 5.58 -6.89
C LYS A 267 -4.96 5.47 -6.02
N PHE A 268 -5.52 4.26 -5.86
CA PHE A 268 -6.66 4.00 -4.96
C PHE A 268 -6.25 3.62 -3.53
N SER A 269 -4.95 3.35 -3.28
CA SER A 269 -4.44 2.86 -1.99
C SER A 269 -4.51 3.84 -0.82
N HIS A 270 -4.88 5.11 -1.03
CA HIS A 270 -4.99 6.08 0.07
C HIS A 270 -6.15 5.80 1.04
N ASN A 271 -7.08 4.90 0.72
CA ASN A 271 -8.06 4.40 1.66
C ASN A 271 -8.69 3.06 1.19
N ARG A 272 -8.42 1.98 1.94
CA ARG A 272 -8.96 0.60 1.82
C ARG A 272 -8.51 -0.22 0.60
N GLU A 273 -7.40 -0.95 0.80
CA GLU A 273 -7.21 -2.39 0.50
C GLU A 273 -5.70 -2.72 0.37
N LEU A 274 -5.00 -2.75 1.51
CA LEU A 274 -3.59 -3.19 1.62
C LEU A 274 -3.35 -4.63 1.13
N MET A 275 -4.40 -5.39 0.82
CA MET A 275 -4.33 -6.81 0.50
C MET A 275 -4.33 -7.11 -1.02
N MET A 276 -4.95 -6.24 -1.84
CA MET A 276 -4.96 -6.35 -3.31
C MET A 276 -3.62 -5.84 -3.89
N SER A 277 -3.14 -4.70 -3.37
CA SER A 277 -1.88 -4.07 -3.78
C SER A 277 -0.68 -4.99 -3.65
N ASN A 278 -0.64 -5.88 -2.65
CA ASN A 278 0.51 -6.79 -2.44
C ASN A 278 0.55 -7.94 -3.46
N GLN A 279 -0.61 -8.37 -3.99
CA GLN A 279 -0.68 -9.53 -4.89
C GLN A 279 -0.38 -9.16 -6.34
N ALA A 280 -0.82 -7.97 -6.79
CA ALA A 280 -0.39 -7.41 -8.07
C ALA A 280 1.11 -7.10 -8.04
N LEU A 281 1.63 -6.63 -6.90
CA LEU A 281 3.06 -6.43 -6.67
C LEU A 281 3.85 -7.73 -6.76
N GLU A 282 3.37 -8.80 -6.12
CA GLU A 282 3.99 -10.11 -6.14
C GLU A 282 4.04 -10.69 -7.55
N LEU A 283 2.96 -10.54 -8.34
CA LEU A 283 2.92 -10.97 -9.74
C LEU A 283 3.93 -10.19 -10.60
N VAL A 284 4.01 -8.88 -10.42
CA VAL A 284 4.99 -8.03 -11.13
C VAL A 284 6.42 -8.34 -10.68
N ASN A 285 6.64 -8.59 -9.38
CA ASN A 285 7.94 -8.98 -8.83
C ASN A 285 8.39 -10.34 -9.33
N ASN A 286 7.48 -11.33 -9.41
CA ASN A 286 7.78 -12.67 -9.92
C ASN A 286 8.08 -12.64 -11.43
N CYS A 287 7.31 -11.87 -12.21
CA CYS A 287 7.61 -11.65 -13.63
C CYS A 287 8.98 -10.95 -13.81
N LEU A 288 9.31 -9.98 -12.95
CA LEU A 288 10.59 -9.29 -12.97
C LEU A 288 11.74 -10.23 -12.59
N GLU A 289 11.59 -11.05 -11.55
CA GLU A 289 12.60 -12.04 -11.13
C GLU A 289 13.01 -12.94 -12.27
N ARG A 290 12.03 -13.52 -12.95
CA ARG A 290 12.27 -14.44 -14.07
C ARG A 290 12.77 -13.71 -15.31
N ALA A 291 12.37 -12.46 -15.53
CA ALA A 291 12.92 -11.63 -16.61
C ALA A 291 14.40 -11.27 -16.37
N ILE A 292 14.80 -10.93 -15.13
CA ILE A 292 16.17 -10.58 -14.75
C ILE A 292 17.15 -11.75 -14.96
N GLU A 293 16.72 -12.99 -14.69
CA GLU A 293 17.55 -14.20 -14.83
C GLU A 293 18.06 -14.45 -16.27
N THR A 294 17.46 -13.81 -17.28
CA THR A 294 17.67 -14.17 -18.68
C THR A 294 18.74 -13.36 -19.42
N GLN A 295 19.40 -12.38 -18.77
CA GLN A 295 20.43 -11.50 -19.37
C GLN A 295 20.04 -10.84 -20.72
N LYS A 296 18.76 -10.85 -21.09
CA LYS A 296 18.24 -10.41 -22.39
C LYS A 296 17.19 -9.32 -22.31
N MET A 297 16.89 -8.82 -21.11
CA MET A 297 16.07 -7.63 -21.00
C MET A 297 16.87 -6.47 -21.60
N ASP A 298 16.45 -6.00 -22.78
CA ASP A 298 17.01 -4.78 -23.36
C ASP A 298 16.54 -3.63 -22.47
N ILE A 299 17.39 -3.23 -21.51
CA ILE A 299 17.17 -2.12 -20.58
C ILE A 299 16.79 -0.86 -21.35
N GLY A 300 17.20 -0.76 -22.63
CA GLY A 300 16.77 0.27 -23.55
C GLY A 300 15.25 0.42 -23.65
N GLU A 301 14.46 -0.66 -23.65
CA GLU A 301 12.98 -0.63 -23.72
C GLU A 301 12.34 -0.17 -22.40
N LEU A 302 12.87 -0.61 -21.25
CA LEU A 302 12.45 -0.14 -19.92
C LEU A 302 12.72 1.37 -19.74
N ILE A 303 13.74 1.90 -20.45
CA ILE A 303 14.09 3.32 -20.52
C ILE A 303 13.24 4.09 -21.57
N ARG A 304 12.78 3.44 -22.66
CA ARG A 304 12.28 4.16 -23.87
C ARG A 304 10.83 4.62 -23.80
N LYS A 305 9.92 3.84 -23.20
CA LYS A 305 8.57 4.23 -22.67
C LYS A 305 7.57 3.07 -22.68
N PRO A 306 6.52 3.15 -21.83
CA PRO A 306 6.33 4.00 -20.66
C PRO A 306 6.48 3.13 -19.37
N SER A 307 6.66 3.64 -18.18
CA SER A 307 6.16 4.85 -17.56
C SER A 307 7.06 5.17 -16.36
N ASN A 308 6.70 6.19 -15.61
CA ASN A 308 7.27 6.56 -14.32
C ASN A 308 7.28 5.45 -13.25
N LEU A 309 7.21 4.16 -13.58
CA LEU A 309 7.17 3.02 -12.66
C LEU A 309 8.21 3.12 -11.54
N LEU A 310 9.46 3.40 -11.91
CA LEU A 310 10.55 3.57 -10.97
C LEU A 310 10.25 4.71 -9.98
N PHE A 311 9.75 5.83 -10.50
CA PHE A 311 9.39 7.02 -9.74
C PHE A 311 8.08 6.86 -8.94
N ASP A 312 7.11 6.11 -9.44
CA ASP A 312 5.84 5.79 -8.80
C ASP A 312 6.05 4.79 -7.65
N ALA A 313 6.95 3.82 -7.84
CA ALA A 313 7.44 2.95 -6.77
C ALA A 313 8.15 3.78 -5.68
N ALA A 314 8.98 4.76 -6.08
CA ALA A 314 9.65 5.66 -5.14
C ALA A 314 8.65 6.55 -4.38
N LYS A 315 7.62 7.04 -5.06
CA LYS A 315 6.54 7.85 -4.48
C LYS A 315 5.66 7.06 -3.51
N SER A 316 5.39 5.80 -3.81
CA SER A 316 4.54 4.91 -3.00
C SER A 316 5.27 4.26 -1.83
N GLY A 317 6.60 4.29 -1.78
CA GLY A 317 7.37 3.68 -0.69
C GLY A 317 7.67 2.20 -0.90
N ASN A 318 7.63 1.71 -2.14
CA ASN A 318 7.89 0.31 -2.44
C ASN A 318 9.39 -0.02 -2.43
N PHE A 319 9.93 -0.16 -1.22
CA PHE A 319 11.34 -0.44 -0.98
C PHE A 319 11.81 -1.77 -1.58
N GLU A 320 11.05 -2.85 -1.41
CA GLU A 320 11.48 -4.20 -1.81
C GLU A 320 11.71 -4.31 -3.33
N PHE A 321 10.77 -3.78 -4.12
CA PHE A 321 10.90 -3.70 -5.57
C PHE A 321 12.12 -2.87 -6.00
N LEU A 322 12.27 -1.66 -5.45
CA LEU A 322 13.36 -0.76 -5.82
C LEU A 322 14.72 -1.29 -5.40
N ALA A 323 14.83 -1.84 -4.19
CA ALA A 323 16.07 -2.41 -3.68
C ALA A 323 16.56 -3.55 -4.59
N LYS A 324 15.65 -4.43 -5.02
CA LYS A 324 15.98 -5.54 -5.92
C LYS A 324 16.42 -5.05 -7.30
N LEU A 325 15.69 -4.08 -7.85
CA LEU A 325 15.95 -3.53 -9.17
C LEU A 325 17.28 -2.78 -9.22
N VAL A 326 17.54 -1.91 -8.24
CA VAL A 326 18.79 -1.13 -8.13
C VAL A 326 20.00 -2.02 -7.88
N ARG A 327 19.88 -3.09 -7.08
CA ARG A 327 20.97 -4.06 -6.88
C ARG A 327 21.29 -4.85 -8.13
N SER A 328 20.30 -5.10 -8.99
CA SER A 328 20.47 -5.84 -10.24
C SER A 328 20.98 -4.94 -11.38
N TYR A 329 20.52 -3.68 -11.41
CA TYR A 329 20.90 -2.68 -12.41
C TYR A 329 21.18 -1.32 -11.74
N PRO A 330 22.41 -1.11 -11.23
CA PRO A 330 22.78 0.12 -10.54
C PRO A 330 22.58 1.39 -11.38
N ASP A 331 22.78 1.31 -12.70
CA ASP A 331 22.69 2.45 -13.63
C ASP A 331 21.30 3.14 -13.62
N LEU A 332 20.24 2.43 -13.22
CA LEU A 332 18.87 2.97 -13.19
C LEU A 332 18.71 4.15 -12.23
N VAL A 333 19.60 4.29 -11.24
CA VAL A 333 19.51 5.39 -10.27
C VAL A 333 19.81 6.75 -10.87
N HIS A 334 20.44 6.79 -12.04
CA HIS A 334 20.72 8.00 -12.80
C HIS A 334 19.54 8.47 -13.66
N LEU A 335 18.47 7.67 -13.75
CA LEU A 335 17.26 8.07 -14.47
C LEU A 335 16.57 9.23 -13.74
N LEU A 336 16.09 10.19 -14.53
CA LEU A 336 15.40 11.38 -14.07
C LEU A 336 13.97 11.40 -14.59
N ASP A 337 13.05 11.86 -13.76
CA ASP A 337 11.66 12.07 -14.15
C ASP A 337 11.49 13.35 -14.99
N GLU A 338 10.25 13.69 -15.34
CA GLU A 338 9.92 14.91 -16.09
C GLU A 338 10.28 16.22 -15.35
N GLN A 339 10.57 16.15 -14.04
CA GLN A 339 11.01 17.26 -13.21
C GLN A 339 12.52 17.24 -12.94
N GLU A 340 13.29 16.42 -13.69
CA GLU A 340 14.73 16.21 -13.50
C GLU A 340 15.08 15.59 -12.12
N ARG A 341 14.14 14.86 -11.51
CA ARG A 341 14.32 14.24 -10.19
C ARG A 341 14.67 12.76 -10.33
N SER A 342 15.68 12.33 -9.56
CA SER A 342 15.95 10.90 -9.38
C SER A 342 15.01 10.25 -8.37
N ILE A 343 15.05 8.92 -8.27
CA ILE A 343 14.28 8.16 -7.27
C ILE A 343 14.51 8.63 -5.82
N PHE A 344 15.73 9.12 -5.52
CA PHE A 344 16.09 9.60 -4.19
C PHE A 344 15.47 10.96 -3.87
N HIS A 345 15.35 11.84 -4.86
CA HIS A 345 14.63 13.11 -4.71
C HIS A 345 13.16 12.84 -4.35
N ILE A 346 12.53 11.88 -5.02
CA ILE A 346 11.15 11.49 -4.78
C ILE A 346 10.98 10.81 -3.42
N ALA A 347 11.90 9.90 -3.05
CA ALA A 347 11.89 9.25 -1.75
C ALA A 347 11.98 10.26 -0.60
N ILE A 348 12.84 11.27 -0.71
CA ILE A 348 12.96 12.35 0.28
C ILE A 348 11.66 13.17 0.35
N LEU A 349 11.14 13.59 -0.80
CA LEU A 349 9.90 14.37 -0.88
C LEU A 349 8.72 13.67 -0.19
N HIS A 350 8.66 12.34 -0.29
CA HIS A 350 7.61 11.51 0.29
C HIS A 350 7.95 10.86 1.64
N ARG A 351 9.09 11.21 2.26
CA ARG A 351 9.53 10.71 3.58
C ARG A 351 9.78 9.19 3.65
N HIS A 352 10.16 8.56 2.53
CA HIS A 352 10.50 7.14 2.46
C HIS A 352 11.97 6.90 2.76
N THR A 353 12.33 6.90 4.05
CA THR A 353 13.74 6.75 4.51
C THR A 353 14.39 5.46 4.05
N ASP A 354 13.64 4.36 3.98
CA ASP A 354 14.19 3.05 3.57
C ASP A 354 14.70 3.08 2.13
N ILE A 355 13.97 3.74 1.22
CA ILE A 355 14.40 3.92 -0.16
C ILE A 355 15.58 4.88 -0.23
N PHE A 356 15.57 5.97 0.54
CA PHE A 356 16.71 6.88 0.61
C PHE A 356 17.99 6.16 1.03
N ASN A 357 17.91 5.24 2.00
CA ASN A 357 19.06 4.49 2.50
C ASN A 357 19.74 3.61 1.45
N LEU A 358 19.05 3.25 0.35
CA LEU A 358 19.67 2.54 -0.78
C LEU A 358 20.82 3.34 -1.40
N ILE A 359 20.85 4.67 -1.25
CA ILE A 359 21.95 5.52 -1.76
C ILE A 359 23.30 5.13 -1.15
N TYR A 360 23.30 4.62 0.08
CA TYR A 360 24.52 4.18 0.76
C TYR A 360 24.99 2.80 0.29
N GLU A 361 24.10 1.98 -0.27
CA GLU A 361 24.44 0.65 -0.82
C GLU A 361 25.14 0.74 -2.19
N ILE A 362 24.82 1.77 -2.98
CA ILE A 362 25.32 1.92 -4.37
C ILE A 362 26.79 2.40 -4.42
N GLY A 363 27.32 2.96 -3.33
CA GLY A 363 28.75 3.30 -3.24
C GLY A 363 29.12 4.62 -3.92
N PHE A 364 29.85 4.56 -5.05
CA PHE A 364 30.54 5.73 -5.65
C PHE A 364 29.57 6.74 -6.27
N ASP A 365 28.38 6.31 -6.71
CA ASP A 365 27.41 7.17 -7.38
C ASP A 365 26.72 8.16 -6.44
N LYS A 366 26.79 7.96 -5.12
CA LYS A 366 26.17 8.86 -4.15
C LYS A 366 26.67 10.30 -4.28
N GLU A 367 27.95 10.49 -4.61
CA GLU A 367 28.52 11.83 -4.77
C GLU A 367 28.01 12.54 -6.02
N LEU A 368 27.76 11.79 -7.09
CA LEU A 368 27.20 12.31 -8.33
C LEU A 368 25.71 12.60 -8.14
N LEU A 369 24.96 11.68 -7.55
CA LEU A 369 23.53 11.84 -7.25
C LEU A 369 23.28 13.05 -6.37
N ALA A 370 24.16 13.32 -5.39
CA ALA A 370 24.08 14.49 -4.53
C ALA A 370 24.17 15.84 -5.27
N THR A 371 24.74 15.86 -6.49
CA THR A 371 24.87 17.06 -7.34
C THR A 371 23.68 17.30 -8.26
N TYR A 372 22.76 16.33 -8.37
CA TYR A 372 21.59 16.50 -9.23
C TYR A 372 20.64 17.55 -8.63
N GLU A 373 20.01 18.29 -9.51
CA GLU A 373 19.06 19.35 -9.20
C GLU A 373 17.78 19.11 -10.02
N ASP A 374 16.62 19.43 -9.44
CA ASP A 374 15.37 19.41 -10.18
C ASP A 374 15.21 20.66 -11.09
N ASN A 375 14.12 20.73 -11.86
CA ASN A 375 13.81 21.88 -12.73
C ASN A 375 13.78 23.24 -12.01
N GLU A 376 13.55 23.26 -10.69
CA GLU A 376 13.55 24.44 -9.84
C GLU A 376 14.92 24.69 -9.17
N LYS A 377 15.97 23.99 -9.61
CA LYS A 377 17.31 24.00 -9.00
C LYS A 377 17.32 23.56 -7.53
N ASN A 378 16.35 22.75 -7.12
CA ASN A 378 16.33 22.17 -5.79
C ASN A 378 17.24 20.93 -5.78
N THR A 379 18.23 20.95 -4.90
CA THR A 379 18.96 19.75 -4.51
C THR A 379 18.10 18.85 -3.61
N MET A 380 18.54 17.62 -3.37
CA MET A 380 17.91 16.72 -2.37
C MET A 380 17.67 17.39 -1.01
N LEU A 381 18.56 18.27 -0.55
CA LEU A 381 18.42 18.98 0.72
C LEU A 381 17.34 20.07 0.69
N HIS A 382 17.12 20.71 -0.47
CA HIS A 382 15.96 21.60 -0.64
C HIS A 382 14.65 20.81 -0.59
N LEU A 383 14.60 19.60 -1.16
CA LEU A 383 13.40 18.75 -1.08
C LEU A 383 13.15 18.23 0.34
N ALA A 384 14.21 17.95 1.10
CA ALA A 384 14.10 17.66 2.53
C ALA A 384 13.58 18.87 3.33
N ALA A 385 13.84 20.08 2.84
CA ALA A 385 13.37 21.33 3.44
C ALA A 385 11.90 21.66 3.16
N LYS A 386 11.34 21.13 2.08
CA LYS A 386 9.92 21.30 1.74
C LYS A 386 9.06 20.45 2.67
N TYR A 387 8.03 21.06 3.25
CA TYR A 387 7.07 20.33 4.07
C TYR A 387 6.08 19.57 3.18
N PRO A 388 5.82 18.27 3.40
CA PRO A 388 4.98 17.48 2.51
C PRO A 388 3.55 18.02 2.44
N SER A 389 2.98 18.02 1.22
CA SER A 389 1.59 18.39 0.97
C SER A 389 0.90 17.25 0.18
N PRO A 390 -0.04 16.51 0.79
CA PRO A 390 -0.59 16.68 2.14
C PRO A 390 0.42 16.36 3.26
N PRO A 391 0.20 16.86 4.49
CA PRO A 391 1.04 16.53 5.64
C PRO A 391 1.18 15.01 5.79
N PRO A 392 2.34 14.51 6.24
CA PRO A 392 2.51 13.08 6.45
C PRO A 392 1.44 12.55 7.40
N VAL A 393 0.97 11.31 7.18
CA VAL A 393 0.14 10.61 8.16
C VAL A 393 1.05 10.28 9.34
N SER A 394 1.14 11.22 10.29
CA SER A 394 1.99 11.10 11.46
C SER A 394 1.32 10.18 12.46
N ASP A 395 1.88 8.98 12.64
CA ASP A 395 1.58 8.09 13.77
C ASP A 395 2.12 8.64 15.10
N LEU A 396 2.84 9.78 15.08
CA LEU A 396 3.55 10.29 16.23
C LEU A 396 2.65 11.10 17.17
N PRO A 397 2.92 11.03 18.48
CA PRO A 397 2.16 11.73 19.50
C PRO A 397 2.62 13.21 19.58
N GLY A 398 2.34 14.00 18.54
CA GLY A 398 2.25 15.46 18.61
C GLY A 398 3.24 16.27 17.74
N PRO A 399 2.93 17.56 17.49
CA PRO A 399 3.65 18.39 16.52
C PRO A 399 5.14 18.63 16.83
N ALA A 400 5.53 18.56 18.11
CA ALA A 400 6.94 18.74 18.49
C ALA A 400 7.82 17.56 18.07
N LEU A 401 7.28 16.34 18.07
CA LEU A 401 8.01 15.16 17.63
C LEU A 401 8.03 15.05 16.11
N GLU A 402 6.98 15.49 15.45
CA GLU A 402 6.96 15.68 14.00
C GLU A 402 8.03 16.68 13.56
N MET A 403 8.12 17.84 14.22
CA MET A 403 9.19 18.82 13.98
C MET A 403 10.59 18.21 14.19
N GLN A 404 10.75 17.37 15.22
CA GLN A 404 12.02 16.66 15.46
C GLN A 404 12.36 15.72 14.30
N GLN A 405 11.39 14.96 13.78
CA GLN A 405 11.61 14.01 12.68
C GLN A 405 12.01 14.72 11.39
N GLU A 406 11.30 15.78 11.02
CA GLU A 406 11.60 16.58 9.83
C GLU A 406 13.01 17.16 9.91
N LEU A 407 13.40 17.69 11.08
CA LEU A 407 14.75 18.19 11.31
C LEU A 407 15.82 17.10 11.26
N LEU A 408 15.51 15.89 11.73
CA LEU A 408 16.44 14.76 11.65
C LEU A 408 16.65 14.30 10.21
N MET A 409 15.59 14.23 9.41
CA MET A 409 15.69 13.90 7.99
C MET A 409 16.47 14.96 7.22
N PHE A 410 16.19 16.23 7.47
CA PHE A 410 16.97 17.33 6.88
C PHE A 410 18.47 17.18 7.18
N LYS A 411 18.82 16.88 8.44
CA LYS A 411 20.22 16.68 8.84
C LYS A 411 20.86 15.44 8.23
N GLU A 412 20.11 14.36 8.06
CA GLU A 412 20.59 13.13 7.45
C GLU A 412 21.01 13.38 5.99
N VAL A 413 20.17 14.09 5.22
CA VAL A 413 20.51 14.52 3.85
C VAL A 413 21.66 15.53 3.87
N GLU A 414 21.67 16.49 4.81
CA GLU A 414 22.72 17.50 4.96
C GLU A 414 24.11 16.87 5.17
N MET A 415 24.17 15.81 5.99
CA MET A 415 25.41 15.08 6.26
C MET A 415 25.99 14.40 5.01
N MET A 416 25.13 13.93 4.11
CA MET A 416 25.54 13.32 2.85
C MET A 416 26.09 14.35 1.86
N MET A 417 25.63 15.60 1.91
CA MET A 417 26.02 16.65 0.97
C MET A 417 27.36 17.32 1.32
N LYS A 418 28.14 17.64 0.26
CA LYS A 418 29.37 18.44 0.37
C LYS A 418 29.05 19.87 0.85
N PRO A 419 29.95 20.54 1.60
CA PRO A 419 29.71 21.88 2.13
C PRO A 419 29.29 22.92 1.08
N SER A 420 29.83 22.83 -0.13
CA SER A 420 29.48 23.73 -1.24
C SER A 420 28.00 23.63 -1.66
N LEU A 421 27.40 22.43 -1.55
CA LEU A 421 26.02 22.17 -1.93
C LEU A 421 25.00 22.49 -0.83
N ARG A 422 25.47 22.76 0.40
CA ARG A 422 24.59 23.17 1.50
C ARG A 422 24.16 24.63 1.39
N GLU A 423 24.96 25.44 0.69
CA GLU A 423 24.77 26.87 0.50
C GLU A 423 24.26 27.22 -0.91
N THR A 424 24.00 26.21 -1.76
CA THR A 424 23.41 26.44 -3.09
C THR A 424 22.02 27.02 -2.96
N LYS A 425 21.65 27.89 -3.89
CA LYS A 425 20.34 28.53 -3.91
C LYS A 425 19.47 27.91 -4.99
N ASN A 426 18.22 27.61 -4.66
CA ASN A 426 17.23 27.18 -5.64
C ASN A 426 16.80 28.34 -6.58
N ALA A 427 15.86 28.08 -7.48
CA ALA A 427 15.33 29.07 -8.42
C ALA A 427 14.75 30.32 -7.74
N ASP A 428 14.22 30.19 -6.51
CA ASP A 428 13.72 31.30 -5.70
C ASP A 428 14.82 32.09 -4.97
N GLY A 429 16.09 31.70 -5.15
CA GLY A 429 17.24 32.35 -4.51
C GLY A 429 17.42 32.02 -3.02
N ARG A 430 16.75 30.98 -2.52
CA ARG A 430 16.78 30.54 -1.13
C ARG A 430 17.75 29.38 -0.93
N THR A 431 18.44 29.36 0.20
CA THR A 431 19.22 28.20 0.64
C THR A 431 18.28 27.12 1.22
N PRO A 432 18.72 25.84 1.30
CA PRO A 432 17.91 24.79 1.91
C PRO A 432 17.52 25.10 3.36
N ARG A 433 18.42 25.75 4.11
CA ARG A 433 18.20 26.13 5.51
C ARG A 433 17.13 27.20 5.64
N GLU A 434 17.21 28.25 4.82
CA GLU A 434 16.18 29.31 4.77
C GLU A 434 14.81 28.74 4.37
N LEU A 435 14.80 27.81 3.40
CA LEU A 435 13.57 27.14 2.97
C LEU A 435 12.95 26.31 4.11
N PHE A 436 13.76 25.56 4.85
CA PHE A 436 13.29 24.74 5.98
C PHE A 436 12.61 25.61 7.03
N THR A 437 13.22 26.73 7.41
CA THR A 437 12.66 27.68 8.38
C THR A 437 11.31 28.24 7.95
N ILE A 438 11.15 28.56 6.67
CA ILE A 438 9.91 29.14 6.15
C ILE A 438 8.79 28.09 6.12
N GLU A 439 9.07 26.92 5.55
CA GLU A 439 8.08 25.85 5.37
C GLU A 439 7.60 25.27 6.70
N HIS A 440 8.49 25.17 7.70
CA HIS A 440 8.19 24.55 8.99
C HIS A 440 7.78 25.56 10.08
N ALA A 441 7.64 26.85 9.78
CA ALA A 441 7.32 27.88 10.77
C ALA A 441 6.03 27.59 11.55
N LYS A 442 4.97 27.13 10.87
CA LYS A 442 3.69 26.76 11.51
C LYS A 442 3.81 25.52 12.40
N LEU A 443 4.61 24.55 11.97
CA LEU A 443 4.85 23.32 12.73
C LEU A 443 5.67 23.63 13.99
N LEU A 444 6.67 24.52 13.88
CA LEU A 444 7.47 25.01 14.99
C LEU A 444 6.60 25.70 16.05
N GLU A 445 5.71 26.62 15.65
CA GLU A 445 4.76 27.28 16.56
C GLU A 445 3.83 26.27 17.26
N SER A 446 3.31 25.32 16.50
CA SER A 446 2.45 24.25 17.03
C SER A 446 3.20 23.34 18.01
N GLY A 447 4.46 23.00 17.69
CA GLY A 447 5.36 22.21 18.52
C GLY A 447 5.74 22.92 19.81
N GLU A 448 6.00 24.23 19.76
CA GLU A 448 6.25 25.07 20.94
C GLU A 448 5.03 25.06 21.87
N LYS A 449 3.85 25.32 21.33
CA LYS A 449 2.61 25.35 22.11
C LYS A 449 2.32 23.99 22.74
N TRP A 450 2.48 22.91 21.98
CA TRP A 450 2.30 21.55 22.49
C TRP A 450 3.27 21.27 23.64
N MET A 451 4.56 21.57 23.47
CA MET A 451 5.58 21.32 24.48
C MET A 451 5.33 22.12 25.78
N LYS A 452 4.97 23.41 25.67
CA LYS A 452 4.61 24.24 26.81
C LYS A 452 3.38 23.73 27.55
N ASN A 453 2.33 23.34 26.82
CA ASN A 453 1.10 22.81 27.42
C ASN A 453 1.33 21.48 28.14
N THR A 454 2.09 20.58 27.50
CA THR A 454 2.47 19.28 28.09
C THR A 454 3.32 19.49 29.34
N ALA A 455 4.36 20.33 29.28
CA ALA A 455 5.22 20.63 30.42
C ALA A 455 4.42 21.26 31.59
N THR A 456 3.51 22.19 31.30
CA THR A 456 2.65 22.81 32.32
C THR A 456 1.75 21.78 32.99
N SER A 457 1.11 20.92 32.19
CA SER A 457 0.20 19.88 32.71
C SER A 457 0.93 18.89 33.61
N CYS A 458 2.11 18.41 33.18
CA CYS A 458 2.91 17.49 33.98
C CYS A 458 3.53 18.15 35.22
N MET A 459 3.91 19.44 35.14
CA MET A 459 4.42 20.21 36.28
C MET A 459 3.36 20.36 37.38
N VAL A 460 2.09 20.58 37.03
CA VAL A 460 0.99 20.62 38.00
C VAL A 460 0.86 19.28 38.74
N VAL A 461 0.88 18.16 38.01
CA VAL A 461 0.82 16.82 38.63
C VAL A 461 2.02 16.58 39.55
N ALA A 462 3.24 16.90 39.11
CA ALA A 462 4.44 16.77 39.94
C ALA A 462 4.37 17.66 41.20
N THR A 463 3.82 18.86 41.09
CA THR A 463 3.66 19.79 42.23
C THR A 463 2.65 19.25 43.24
N LEU A 464 1.53 18.68 42.77
CA LEU A 464 0.55 18.03 43.64
C LEU A 464 1.15 16.83 44.38
N ILE A 465 1.90 15.98 43.69
CA ILE A 465 2.60 14.84 44.31
C ILE A 465 3.59 15.33 45.36
N ALA A 466 4.45 16.30 45.02
CA ALA A 466 5.42 16.87 45.95
C ALA A 466 4.74 17.43 47.20
N THR A 467 3.59 18.11 47.05
CA THR A 467 2.82 18.68 48.16
C THR A 467 2.24 17.59 49.07
N VAL A 468 1.64 16.54 48.49
CA VAL A 468 1.02 15.44 49.24
C VAL A 468 2.08 14.64 50.00
N VAL A 469 3.18 14.28 49.34
CA VAL A 469 4.30 13.53 49.92
C VAL A 469 5.00 14.36 51.00
N PHE A 470 5.27 15.64 50.75
CA PHE A 470 5.85 16.53 51.76
C PHE A 470 4.98 16.63 53.02
N SER A 471 3.65 16.71 52.88
CA SER A 471 2.75 16.68 54.04
C SER A 471 2.84 15.33 54.77
N ALA A 472 2.86 14.22 54.04
CA ALA A 472 2.92 12.87 54.61
C ALA A 472 4.19 12.64 55.45
N ALA A 473 5.32 13.23 55.05
CA ALA A 473 6.57 13.17 55.81
C ALA A 473 6.46 13.72 57.24
N PHE A 474 5.61 14.74 57.47
CA PHE A 474 5.40 15.35 58.79
C PHE A 474 4.16 14.83 59.50
N THR A 475 3.20 14.26 58.79
CA THR A 475 2.02 13.59 59.35
C THR A 475 2.23 12.08 59.36
N VAL A 476 3.31 11.63 60.00
CA VAL A 476 3.71 10.22 60.04
C VAL A 476 2.54 9.36 60.54
N PRO A 477 2.08 8.38 59.76
CA PRO A 477 0.98 7.52 60.16
C PRO A 477 1.45 6.50 61.20
N GLY A 478 0.77 6.45 62.34
CA GLY A 478 1.07 5.58 63.47
C GLY A 478 0.90 6.31 64.80
N ASP A 479 1.02 5.58 65.90
CA ASP A 479 1.07 6.19 67.24
C ASP A 479 2.44 6.86 67.45
N ASN A 480 2.45 8.10 67.94
CA ASN A 480 3.66 8.84 68.26
C ASN A 480 3.79 8.91 69.77
N ASN A 481 4.99 8.70 70.30
CA ASN A 481 5.17 8.77 71.74
C ASN A 481 5.08 10.23 72.22
N ASP A 482 4.00 10.58 72.92
CA ASP A 482 3.66 11.95 73.38
C ASP A 482 4.80 12.69 74.12
N LYS A 483 5.77 11.94 74.67
CA LYS A 483 6.89 12.49 75.44
C LYS A 483 8.17 12.74 74.64
N THR A 484 8.36 12.03 73.53
CA THR A 484 9.61 12.09 72.75
C THR A 484 9.41 12.53 71.30
N GLY A 485 8.16 12.51 70.80
CA GLY A 485 7.85 12.80 69.40
C GLY A 485 8.38 11.75 68.41
N ILE A 486 8.90 10.63 68.91
CA ILE A 486 9.44 9.53 68.10
C ILE A 486 8.27 8.62 67.70
N PRO A 487 8.15 8.24 66.42
CA PRO A 487 7.17 7.24 65.98
C PRO A 487 7.34 5.93 66.75
N LEU A 488 6.25 5.42 67.34
CA LEU A 488 6.30 4.23 68.21
C LEU A 488 6.76 2.96 67.46
N HIS A 489 6.53 2.92 66.15
CA HIS A 489 6.79 1.77 65.26
C HIS A 489 8.09 1.91 64.43
N LEU A 490 9.09 2.62 64.94
CA LEU A 490 10.33 2.93 64.22
C LEU A 490 11.12 1.69 63.73
N MET A 491 10.94 0.54 64.40
CA MET A 491 11.64 -0.72 64.08
C MET A 491 10.91 -1.57 63.03
N GLU A 492 9.71 -1.16 62.60
CA GLU A 492 8.98 -1.92 61.60
C GLU A 492 9.55 -1.73 60.21
N THR A 493 9.53 -2.81 59.44
CA THR A 493 9.93 -2.80 58.03
C THR A 493 9.04 -1.88 57.21
N ALA A 494 7.74 -1.80 57.52
CA ALA A 494 6.79 -0.90 56.87
C ALA A 494 7.14 0.59 57.04
N PHE A 495 7.68 0.98 58.21
CA PHE A 495 8.08 2.36 58.47
C PHE A 495 9.30 2.77 57.64
N HIS A 496 10.29 1.86 57.51
CA HIS A 496 11.46 2.10 56.67
C HIS A 496 11.08 2.19 55.19
N VAL A 497 10.19 1.31 54.71
CA VAL A 497 9.69 1.36 53.33
C VAL A 497 8.96 2.67 53.08
N PHE A 498 8.08 3.10 53.99
CA PHE A 498 7.38 4.39 53.93
C PHE A 498 8.35 5.56 53.82
N ALA A 499 9.31 5.68 54.74
CA ALA A 499 10.22 6.83 54.77
C ALA A 499 11.13 6.91 53.52
N ILE A 500 11.62 5.76 53.05
CA ILE A 500 12.46 5.70 51.85
C ILE A 500 11.63 6.02 50.60
N SER A 501 10.44 5.44 50.44
CA SER A 501 9.59 5.70 49.26
C SER A 501 9.10 7.15 49.23
N ASP A 502 8.78 7.74 50.39
CA ASP A 502 8.38 9.14 50.50
C ASP A 502 9.52 10.09 50.08
N ALA A 503 10.74 9.84 50.56
CA ALA A 503 11.92 10.60 50.15
C ALA A 503 12.23 10.47 48.65
N ILE A 504 12.08 9.27 48.07
CA ILE A 504 12.22 9.03 46.63
C ILE A 504 11.15 9.81 45.85
N ALA A 505 9.89 9.72 46.27
CA ALA A 505 8.79 10.43 45.62
C ALA A 505 9.04 11.94 45.60
N LEU A 506 9.43 12.54 46.73
CA LEU A 506 9.71 13.97 46.82
C LEU A 506 10.90 14.38 45.94
N SER A 507 11.98 13.61 45.96
CA SER A 507 13.19 13.89 45.19
C SER A 507 12.92 13.86 43.69
N PHE A 508 12.27 12.80 43.19
CA PHE A 508 11.95 12.65 41.77
C PHE A 508 10.86 13.62 41.32
N SER A 509 9.89 13.97 42.18
CA SER A 509 8.93 15.02 41.86
C SER A 509 9.60 16.38 41.69
N SER A 510 10.55 16.72 42.56
CA SER A 510 11.35 17.94 42.45
C SER A 510 12.18 17.98 41.16
N ILE A 511 12.85 16.87 40.80
CA ILE A 511 13.56 16.73 39.52
C ILE A 511 12.60 16.96 38.34
N SER A 512 11.42 16.35 38.38
CA SER A 512 10.40 16.50 37.34
C SER A 512 9.95 17.97 37.16
N ILE A 513 9.69 18.67 38.26
CA ILE A 513 9.33 20.10 38.27
C ILE A 513 10.45 20.94 37.63
N LEU A 514 11.71 20.75 38.03
CA LEU A 514 12.84 21.49 37.48
C LEU A 514 13.02 21.24 35.97
N MET A 515 12.82 20.00 35.52
CA MET A 515 12.89 19.66 34.10
C MET A 515 11.78 20.33 33.28
N PHE A 516 10.53 20.28 33.75
CA PHE A 516 9.43 20.96 33.06
C PHE A 516 9.58 22.49 33.10
N LEU A 517 10.12 23.04 34.19
CA LEU A 517 10.43 24.47 34.28
C LEU A 517 11.51 24.85 33.26
N SER A 518 12.54 24.01 33.08
CA SER A 518 13.56 24.20 32.05
C SER A 518 12.97 24.19 30.63
N ILE A 519 11.90 23.41 30.39
CA ILE A 519 11.18 23.41 29.10
C ILE A 519 10.44 24.73 28.90
N LEU A 520 9.77 25.26 29.93
CA LEU A 520 9.04 26.53 29.83
C LEU A 520 9.96 27.74 29.61
N THR A 521 11.21 27.69 30.09
CA THR A 521 12.19 28.79 29.98
C THR A 521 13.16 28.66 28.79
N SER A 522 13.04 27.61 27.97
CA SER A 522 13.92 27.42 26.80
C SER A 522 13.60 28.39 25.66
N GLY A 523 14.61 28.81 24.91
CA GLY A 523 14.40 29.43 23.60
C GLY A 523 13.97 28.34 22.62
N TYR A 524 12.79 28.45 22.02
CA TYR A 524 12.24 27.42 21.14
C TYR A 524 12.78 27.57 19.71
N THR A 525 14.10 27.49 19.54
CA THR A 525 14.68 27.49 18.19
C THR A 525 14.54 26.12 17.55
N GLU A 526 14.53 26.03 16.21
CA GLU A 526 14.42 24.74 15.49
C GLU A 526 15.44 23.70 16.00
N MET A 527 16.67 24.14 16.26
CA MET A 527 17.75 23.26 16.72
C MET A 527 17.51 22.68 18.11
N ASP A 528 16.73 23.36 18.94
CA ASP A 528 16.37 22.86 20.27
C ASP A 528 15.43 21.66 20.21
N PHE A 529 14.61 21.54 19.15
CA PHE A 529 13.75 20.38 18.90
C PHE A 529 14.52 19.13 18.52
N GLN A 530 15.77 19.23 18.07
CA GLN A 530 16.55 18.05 17.70
C GLN A 530 16.84 17.14 18.91
N ARG A 531 17.26 17.75 20.03
CA ARG A 531 17.80 17.00 21.17
C ARG A 531 17.52 17.65 22.52
N SER A 532 17.64 18.97 22.63
CA SER A 532 17.53 19.68 23.91
C SER A 532 16.13 19.50 24.52
N LEU A 533 15.08 19.88 23.79
CA LEU A 533 13.69 19.82 24.27
C LEU A 533 13.19 18.38 24.47
N PRO A 534 13.35 17.44 23.52
CA PRO A 534 12.88 16.07 23.71
C PRO A 534 13.57 15.36 24.87
N LEU A 535 14.87 15.60 25.10
CA LEU A 535 15.59 15.01 26.22
C LEU A 535 15.11 15.58 27.56
N LYS A 536 14.85 16.90 27.63
CA LYS A 536 14.28 17.50 28.83
C LYS A 536 12.89 16.93 29.15
N LEU A 537 12.04 16.77 28.13
CA LEU A 537 10.72 16.16 28.25
C LEU A 537 10.82 14.70 28.74
N MET A 538 11.72 13.92 28.13
CA MET A 538 11.95 12.53 28.50
C MET A 538 12.37 12.39 29.96
N VAL A 539 13.38 13.14 30.41
CA VAL A 539 13.86 13.08 31.81
C VAL A 539 12.76 13.53 32.77
N GLY A 540 11.99 14.56 32.43
CA GLY A 540 10.86 15.04 33.23
C GLY A 540 9.76 13.98 33.41
N LEU A 541 9.39 13.28 32.33
CA LEU A 541 8.39 12.21 32.34
C LEU A 541 8.87 10.97 33.11
N TRP A 542 10.14 10.57 32.95
CA TRP A 542 10.73 9.46 33.73
C TRP A 542 10.73 9.76 35.23
N ALA A 543 11.13 10.98 35.60
CA ALA A 543 11.11 11.40 37.00
C ALA A 543 9.68 11.44 37.57
N LEU A 544 8.72 11.92 36.78
CA LEU A 544 7.30 11.90 37.17
C LEU A 544 6.79 10.47 37.38
N PHE A 545 7.14 9.55 36.49
CA PHE A 545 6.76 8.14 36.57
C PHE A 545 7.28 7.47 37.86
N ILE A 546 8.57 7.66 38.16
CA ILE A 546 9.18 7.14 39.39
C ILE A 546 8.51 7.76 40.63
N SER A 547 8.19 9.06 40.58
CA SER A 547 7.50 9.76 41.67
C SER A 547 6.10 9.19 41.94
N VAL A 548 5.31 8.91 40.89
CA VAL A 548 3.97 8.30 41.02
C VAL A 548 4.05 6.91 41.64
N ILE A 549 4.97 6.05 41.19
CA ILE A 549 5.16 4.70 41.77
C ILE A 549 5.54 4.81 43.24
N ALA A 550 6.52 5.65 43.56
CA ALA A 550 6.99 5.83 44.93
C ALA A 550 5.87 6.36 45.84
N MET A 551 5.08 7.33 45.38
CA MET A 551 3.92 7.84 46.13
C MET A 551 2.88 6.74 46.40
N MET A 552 2.61 5.86 45.43
CA MET A 552 1.67 4.74 45.61
C MET A 552 2.20 3.68 46.59
N ILE A 553 3.52 3.45 46.63
CA ILE A 553 4.17 2.60 47.64
C ILE A 553 4.08 3.23 49.02
N THR A 554 4.33 4.54 49.14
CA THR A 554 4.15 5.30 50.39
C THR A 554 2.72 5.16 50.90
N PHE A 555 1.73 5.39 50.03
CA PHE A 555 0.32 5.26 50.37
C PHE A 555 -0.02 3.83 50.85
N SER A 556 0.49 2.80 50.17
CA SER A 556 0.26 1.41 50.57
C SER A 556 0.90 1.09 51.93
N SER A 557 2.13 1.56 52.15
CA SER A 557 2.89 1.34 53.40
C SER A 557 2.20 1.95 54.61
N THR A 558 1.53 3.10 54.44
CA THR A 558 0.69 3.72 55.47
C THR A 558 -0.40 2.78 56.00
N PHE A 559 -1.04 1.98 55.14
CA PHE A 559 -2.05 1.02 55.61
C PHE A 559 -1.45 -0.13 56.40
N PHE A 560 -0.24 -0.59 56.04
CA PHE A 560 0.47 -1.60 56.83
C PHE A 560 0.84 -1.08 58.22
N LEU A 561 1.23 0.20 58.34
CA LEU A 561 1.52 0.84 59.63
C LEU A 561 0.26 1.01 60.49
N VAL A 562 -0.88 1.40 59.90
CA VAL A 562 -2.11 1.66 60.67
C VAL A 562 -2.83 0.36 61.09
N TYR A 563 -2.77 -0.70 60.28
CA TYR A 563 -3.52 -1.95 60.52
C TYR A 563 -2.67 -3.12 61.05
N HIS A 564 -1.43 -2.86 61.46
CA HIS A 564 -0.45 -3.86 61.90
C HIS A 564 -1.06 -4.94 62.83
N ASP A 565 -1.79 -4.53 63.87
CA ASP A 565 -2.28 -5.45 64.91
C ASP A 565 -3.69 -6.03 64.66
N ARG A 566 -4.39 -5.59 63.60
CA ARG A 566 -5.84 -5.85 63.46
C ARG A 566 -6.19 -6.84 62.36
N SER A 567 -5.50 -6.81 61.20
CA SER A 567 -5.55 -7.84 60.13
C SER A 567 -4.79 -7.39 58.87
N ASN A 568 -3.99 -8.29 58.28
CA ASN A 568 -3.29 -8.05 57.01
C ASN A 568 -4.21 -8.02 55.77
N SER A 569 -5.48 -8.38 55.90
CA SER A 569 -6.39 -8.47 54.75
C SER A 569 -6.68 -7.10 54.12
N ILE A 570 -6.78 -6.05 54.95
CA ILE A 570 -7.08 -4.69 54.48
C ILE A 570 -5.89 -4.09 53.71
N PRO A 571 -4.64 -4.08 54.23
CA PRO A 571 -3.49 -3.61 53.47
C PRO A 571 -3.25 -4.35 52.15
N ILE A 572 -3.45 -5.67 52.11
CA ILE A 572 -3.31 -6.46 50.87
C ILE A 572 -4.37 -6.06 49.83
N ALA A 573 -5.63 -5.88 50.24
CA ALA A 573 -6.69 -5.42 49.35
C ALA A 573 -6.40 -4.00 48.81
N THR A 574 -5.91 -3.09 49.66
CA THR A 574 -5.51 -1.74 49.25
C THR A 574 -4.36 -1.78 48.25
N PHE A 575 -3.33 -2.60 48.47
CA PHE A 575 -2.22 -2.75 47.53
C PHE A 575 -2.69 -3.23 46.14
N MET A 576 -3.58 -4.22 46.11
CA MET A 576 -4.18 -4.70 44.86
C MET A 576 -4.94 -3.58 44.13
N PHE A 577 -5.71 -2.76 44.85
CA PHE A 577 -6.43 -1.65 44.25
C PHE A 577 -5.50 -0.53 43.74
N VAL A 578 -4.46 -0.20 44.50
CA VAL A 578 -3.45 0.82 44.16
C VAL A 578 -2.61 0.42 42.94
N SER A 579 -2.44 -0.88 42.67
CA SER A 579 -1.74 -1.36 41.48
C SER A 579 -2.47 -1.01 40.17
N VAL A 580 -3.80 -0.91 40.18
CA VAL A 580 -4.62 -0.69 38.97
C VAL A 580 -4.32 0.66 38.31
N PRO A 581 -4.33 1.82 39.02
CA PRO A 581 -3.91 3.10 38.45
C PRO A 581 -2.46 3.11 37.94
N ILE A 582 -1.53 2.40 38.61
CA ILE A 582 -0.13 2.32 38.17
C ILE A 582 -0.05 1.59 36.84
N THR A 583 -0.68 0.42 36.72
CA THR A 583 -0.71 -0.36 35.49
C THR A 583 -1.38 0.44 34.36
N LEU A 584 -2.48 1.13 34.64
CA LEU A 584 -3.15 1.99 33.67
C LEU A 584 -2.23 3.14 33.20
N PHE A 585 -1.53 3.79 34.13
CA PHE A 585 -0.60 4.88 33.80
C PHE A 585 0.57 4.39 32.93
N VAL A 586 1.13 3.22 33.24
CA VAL A 586 2.15 2.57 32.40
C VAL A 586 1.62 2.35 30.99
N ILE A 587 0.45 1.74 30.83
CA ILE A 587 -0.13 1.44 29.51
C ILE A 587 -0.35 2.71 28.70
N LEU A 588 -0.84 3.78 29.32
CA LEU A 588 -1.15 5.04 28.64
C LEU A 588 0.09 5.86 28.27
N GLN A 589 1.13 5.87 29.12
CA GLN A 589 2.33 6.68 28.90
C GLN A 589 3.43 5.95 28.13
N TYR A 590 3.39 4.62 28.10
CA TYR A 590 4.39 3.80 27.42
C TYR A 590 4.55 4.14 25.92
N PRO A 591 3.48 4.32 25.12
CA PRO A 591 3.62 4.70 23.71
C PRO A 591 4.40 6.02 23.54
N LEU A 592 4.03 7.05 24.30
CA LEU A 592 4.69 8.36 24.26
C LEU A 592 6.18 8.26 24.63
N LEU A 593 6.49 7.54 25.72
CA LEU A 593 7.87 7.34 26.17
C LEU A 593 8.69 6.53 25.14
N ARG A 594 8.12 5.46 24.60
CA ARG A 594 8.75 4.61 23.59
C ARG A 594 9.09 5.44 22.35
N ASP A 595 8.15 6.25 21.88
CA ASP A 595 8.33 7.03 20.65
C ASP A 595 9.39 8.12 20.85
N ILE A 596 9.41 8.82 22.00
CA ILE A 596 10.46 9.79 22.36
C ILE A 596 11.84 9.12 22.45
N ILE A 597 11.92 7.93 23.05
CA ILE A 597 13.18 7.17 23.15
C ILE A 597 13.65 6.76 21.76
N TYR A 598 12.76 6.24 20.92
CA TYR A 598 13.07 5.82 19.57
C TYR A 598 13.60 6.98 18.73
N THR A 599 12.91 8.13 18.70
CA THR A 599 13.35 9.30 17.92
C THR A 599 14.66 9.88 18.46
N THR A 600 14.83 9.94 19.78
CA THR A 600 16.03 10.50 20.42
C THR A 600 17.24 9.57 20.28
N CYS A 601 17.06 8.25 20.34
CA CYS A 601 18.12 7.28 20.08
C CYS A 601 18.51 7.23 18.59
N ARG A 602 17.54 7.35 17.67
CA ARG A 602 17.82 7.47 16.22
C ARG A 602 18.70 8.70 15.93
N SER A 603 18.37 9.84 16.54
CA SER A 603 19.21 11.05 16.51
C SER A 603 20.64 10.80 17.02
N ARG A 604 20.79 9.98 18.07
CA ARG A 604 22.11 9.61 18.63
C ARG A 604 22.90 8.72 17.65
N PHE A 605 22.24 7.77 16.98
CA PHE A 605 22.86 6.88 15.98
C PHE A 605 23.36 7.66 14.75
N LEU A 606 22.57 8.61 14.25
CA LEU A 606 22.99 9.53 13.19
C LEU A 606 24.20 10.38 13.61
N SER A 607 24.25 10.85 14.86
CA SER A 607 25.40 11.61 15.37
C SER A 607 26.69 10.79 15.53
N THR A 608 26.59 9.46 15.65
CA THR A 608 27.75 8.55 15.71
C THR A 608 28.26 8.15 14.33
N LEU A 609 27.40 8.10 13.31
CA LEU A 609 27.80 7.94 11.90
C LEU A 609 28.51 9.20 11.34
N ALA A 610 28.37 10.34 12.02
CA ALA A 610 29.02 11.61 11.68
C ALA A 610 30.50 11.72 12.12
N LYS A 611 31.02 10.71 12.83
CA LYS A 611 32.43 10.60 13.25
C LYS A 611 33.07 9.45 12.51
#